data_AF-A0A820RCW0-F1
#
_entry.id   AF-A0A820RCW0-F1
#
_cell.length_a   1.000
_cell.length_b   1.000
_cell.length_c   1.000
_cell.angle_alpha   90.00
_cell.angle_beta   90.00
_cell.angle_gamma   90.00
#
_symmetry.space_group_name_H-M   'P 1'
#
loop_
_entity.id
_entity.type
_entity.pdbx_description
1 polymer ?
#
loop_
_entity_poly.entity_id
_entity_poly.type
_entity_poly.pdbx_seq_one_letter_code
_entity_poly.pdbx_strand_id
1 'polypeptide(L)'
;MARDDLPSMIYYILNVTQHTQIGYIGHSQGTLIAFAEFGNLNNNLQNNVSFYASLAPIAHVGHQKTPLKYLDTDSKELERYWHKLFGRNEFLPASNILKWLSKYACAEFFVDRLICENMLFIIGGPDTKNMN
;
A
#
# COMPACT_ATOMS: atom_id res chain seq x y z
N MET A 1 -6.18 -8.67 -4.43
CA MET A 1 -6.52 -7.29 -4.01
C MET A 1 -7.53 -6.62 -4.91
N ALA A 2 -7.17 -6.09 -6.09
CA ALA A 2 -8.13 -5.37 -6.93
C ALA A 2 -9.32 -6.23 -7.37
N ARG A 3 -9.04 -7.40 -7.96
CA ARG A 3 -10.05 -8.31 -8.51
C ARG A 3 -10.90 -9.04 -7.47
N ASP A 4 -10.34 -9.33 -6.30
CA ASP A 4 -10.95 -10.25 -5.34
C ASP A 4 -11.32 -9.52 -4.04
N ASP A 5 -10.33 -8.97 -3.34
CA ASP A 5 -10.51 -8.33 -2.04
C ASP A 5 -11.43 -7.12 -2.12
N LEU A 6 -11.22 -6.20 -3.08
CA LEU A 6 -11.97 -4.95 -3.16
C LEU A 6 -13.47 -5.19 -3.43
N PRO A 7 -13.88 -5.98 -4.45
CA PRO A 7 -15.28 -6.34 -4.61
C PRO A 7 -15.86 -7.05 -3.38
N SER A 8 -15.12 -8.01 -2.81
CA SER A 8 -15.59 -8.76 -1.64
C SER A 8 -15.89 -7.84 -0.46
N MET A 9 -14.99 -6.88 -0.18
CA MET A 9 -15.18 -5.91 0.91
C MET A 9 -16.35 -4.96 0.62
N ILE A 10 -16.44 -4.41 -0.59
CA ILE A 10 -17.51 -3.47 -0.94
C ILE A 10 -18.87 -4.16 -0.88
N TYR A 11 -19.03 -5.33 -1.51
CA TYR A 11 -20.30 -6.06 -1.46
C TYR A 11 -20.68 -6.47 -0.04
N TYR A 12 -19.71 -6.86 0.79
CA TYR A 12 -19.96 -7.13 2.20
C TYR A 12 -20.50 -5.88 2.93
N ILE A 13 -19.85 -4.72 2.76
CA ILE A 13 -20.28 -3.46 3.40
C ILE A 13 -21.69 -3.08 2.95
N LEU A 14 -21.99 -3.16 1.65
CA LEU A 14 -23.32 -2.85 1.12
C LEU A 14 -24.37 -3.80 1.68
N ASN A 15 -24.07 -5.10 1.76
CA ASN A 15 -24.96 -6.09 2.33
C ASN A 15 -25.20 -5.89 3.84
N VAL A 16 -24.20 -5.49 4.61
CA VAL A 16 -24.37 -5.24 6.04
C VAL A 16 -25.11 -3.93 6.31
N THR A 17 -24.76 -2.88 5.58
CA THR A 17 -25.30 -1.52 5.82
C THR A 17 -26.62 -1.26 5.09
N GLN A 18 -26.98 -2.11 4.12
CA GLN A 18 -28.14 -1.95 3.23
C GLN A 18 -28.10 -0.67 2.37
N HIS A 19 -26.94 -0.02 2.26
CA HIS A 19 -26.72 1.03 1.28
C HIS A 19 -26.45 0.46 -0.11
N THR A 20 -26.74 1.25 -1.14
CA THR A 20 -26.50 0.88 -2.54
C THR A 20 -25.13 1.35 -3.05
N GLN A 21 -24.54 2.35 -2.39
CA GLN A 21 -23.25 2.92 -2.74
C GLN A 21 -22.42 3.30 -1.50
N ILE A 22 -21.10 3.33 -1.67
CA ILE A 22 -20.15 3.87 -0.68
C ILE A 22 -19.32 5.02 -1.28
N GLY A 23 -18.77 5.87 -0.42
CA GLY A 23 -17.60 6.67 -0.79
C GLY A 23 -16.32 5.85 -0.60
N TYR A 24 -15.41 5.87 -1.58
CA TYR A 24 -14.11 5.22 -1.48
C TYR A 24 -12.99 6.26 -1.37
N ILE A 25 -12.09 6.10 -0.40
CA ILE A 25 -10.89 6.92 -0.24
C ILE A 25 -9.69 5.99 -0.28
N GLY A 26 -8.87 6.13 -1.32
CA GLY A 26 -7.65 5.36 -1.48
C GLY A 26 -6.42 6.22 -1.19
N HIS A 27 -5.39 5.62 -0.59
CA HIS A 27 -4.06 6.21 -0.46
C HIS A 27 -3.00 5.29 -1.08
N SER A 28 -2.04 5.83 -1.83
CA SER A 28 -0.91 5.08 -2.39
C SER A 28 -1.40 3.83 -3.16
N GLN A 29 -0.97 2.62 -2.78
CA GLN A 29 -1.43 1.36 -3.41
C GLN A 29 -2.96 1.18 -3.38
N GLY A 30 -3.66 1.70 -2.37
CA GLY A 30 -5.12 1.67 -2.31
C GLY A 30 -5.78 2.42 -3.48
N THR A 31 -5.09 3.40 -4.07
CA THR A 31 -5.55 4.07 -5.30
C THR A 31 -5.35 3.21 -6.54
N LEU A 32 -4.22 2.51 -6.63
CA LEU A 32 -3.92 1.58 -7.73
C LEU A 32 -4.94 0.45 -7.78
N ILE A 33 -5.27 -0.12 -6.62
CA ILE A 33 -6.30 -1.16 -6.48
C ILE A 33 -7.64 -0.66 -7.03
N ALA A 34 -8.06 0.55 -6.63
CA ALA A 34 -9.30 1.15 -7.10
C ALA A 34 -9.27 1.45 -8.60
N PHE A 35 -8.19 2.01 -9.14
CA PHE A 35 -8.06 2.25 -10.58
C PHE A 35 -8.14 0.96 -11.39
N ALA A 36 -7.48 -0.11 -10.93
CA ALA A 36 -7.48 -1.40 -11.60
C ALA A 36 -8.89 -2.02 -11.65
N GLU A 37 -9.67 -1.92 -10.56
CA GLU A 37 -10.99 -2.53 -10.49
C GLU A 37 -12.11 -1.65 -11.05
N PHE A 38 -12.15 -0.36 -10.71
CA PHE A 38 -13.18 0.54 -11.22
C PHE A 38 -13.03 0.85 -12.71
N GLY A 39 -11.81 0.69 -13.25
CA GLY A 39 -11.54 0.77 -14.69
C GLY A 39 -11.83 -0.52 -15.46
N ASN A 40 -12.17 -1.62 -14.78
CA ASN A 40 -12.43 -2.91 -15.41
C ASN A 40 -13.82 -2.92 -16.08
N LEU A 41 -13.87 -2.94 -17.41
CA LEU A 41 -15.12 -2.94 -18.18
C LEU A 41 -15.97 -4.20 -17.99
N ASN A 42 -15.39 -5.29 -17.47
CA ASN A 42 -16.11 -6.54 -17.20
C ASN A 42 -16.73 -6.58 -15.79
N ASN A 43 -16.49 -5.56 -14.96
CA ASN A 43 -17.10 -5.42 -13.66
C ASN A 43 -17.90 -4.11 -13.58
N ASN A 44 -18.94 -4.12 -12.75
CA ASN A 44 -19.83 -3.00 -12.49
C ASN A 44 -19.70 -2.47 -11.06
N LEU A 45 -18.67 -2.89 -10.31
CA LEU A 45 -18.43 -2.48 -8.93
C LEU A 45 -18.36 -0.96 -8.74
N GLN A 46 -17.85 -0.23 -9.73
CA GLN A 46 -17.82 1.23 -9.78
C GLN A 46 -19.21 1.87 -9.64
N ASN A 47 -20.28 1.18 -10.05
CA ASN A 47 -21.65 1.68 -9.88
C ASN A 47 -22.07 1.71 -8.40
N ASN A 48 -21.39 0.95 -7.55
CA ASN A 48 -21.58 0.96 -6.10
C ASN A 48 -20.66 1.97 -5.38
N VAL A 49 -19.98 2.84 -6.12
CA VAL A 49 -19.10 3.88 -5.56
C VAL A 49 -19.64 5.24 -5.97
N SER A 50 -20.12 6.02 -5.01
CA SER A 50 -20.71 7.35 -5.26
C SER A 50 -19.64 8.44 -5.47
N PHE A 51 -18.48 8.25 -4.85
CA PHE A 51 -17.34 9.17 -4.93
C PHE A 51 -16.03 8.41 -4.67
N TYR A 52 -14.98 8.80 -5.37
CA TYR A 52 -13.62 8.29 -5.16
C TYR A 52 -12.62 9.43 -4.93
N ALA A 53 -12.04 9.48 -3.73
CA ALA A 53 -10.86 10.30 -3.44
C ALA A 53 -9.57 9.50 -3.61
N SER A 54 -8.63 10.01 -4.39
CA SER A 54 -7.31 9.39 -4.58
C SER A 54 -6.20 10.25 -3.98
N LEU A 55 -5.69 9.82 -2.82
CA LEU A 55 -4.60 10.47 -2.10
C LEU A 55 -3.27 9.83 -2.52
N ALA A 56 -2.29 10.62 -2.98
CA ALA A 56 -1.06 10.12 -3.60
C ALA A 56 -1.34 9.04 -4.68
N PRO A 57 -2.04 9.39 -5.78
CA PRO A 57 -2.53 8.44 -6.76
C PRO A 57 -1.39 7.71 -7.50
N ILE A 58 -1.52 6.39 -7.61
CA ILE A 58 -0.59 5.51 -8.31
C ILE A 58 -1.33 4.79 -9.44
N ALA A 59 -0.96 5.11 -10.68
CA ALA A 59 -1.36 4.34 -11.86
C ALA A 59 -0.14 3.69 -12.55
N HIS A 60 1.00 4.39 -12.56
CA HIS A 60 2.27 3.93 -13.12
C HIS A 60 3.42 4.38 -12.22
N VAL A 61 4.50 3.61 -12.17
CA VAL A 61 5.66 3.86 -11.27
C VAL A 61 6.97 4.17 -12.00
N GLY A 62 6.97 4.28 -13.34
CA GLY A 62 8.18 4.41 -14.16
C GLY A 62 9.05 5.66 -13.93
N HIS A 63 8.53 6.69 -13.25
CA HIS A 63 9.27 7.91 -12.91
C HIS A 63 9.44 8.13 -11.40
N GLN A 64 9.24 7.08 -10.58
CA GLN A 64 9.39 7.21 -9.13
C GLN A 64 10.84 7.55 -8.76
N LYS A 65 11.01 8.46 -7.81
CA LYS A 65 12.33 8.92 -7.33
C LYS A 65 12.84 8.12 -6.13
N THR A 66 11.95 7.37 -5.48
CA THR A 66 12.26 6.59 -4.30
C THR A 66 13.23 5.45 -4.64
N PRO A 67 13.99 4.93 -3.65
CA PRO A 67 14.82 3.74 -3.84
C PRO A 67 14.04 2.50 -4.31
N LEU A 68 12.70 2.49 -4.17
CA LEU A 68 11.85 1.40 -4.65
C LEU A 68 11.94 1.16 -6.16
N LYS A 69 12.38 2.14 -6.97
CA LYS A 69 12.63 1.94 -8.40
C LYS A 69 13.64 0.83 -8.70
N TYR A 70 14.53 0.50 -7.75
CA TYR A 70 15.51 -0.57 -7.92
C TYR A 70 14.92 -1.97 -7.67
N LEU A 71 13.71 -2.03 -7.11
CA LEU A 71 12.94 -3.27 -6.98
C LEU A 71 12.13 -3.58 -8.25
N ASP A 72 11.87 -2.57 -9.08
CA ASP A 72 11.16 -2.71 -10.35
C ASP A 72 12.01 -3.51 -11.34
N THR A 73 11.58 -4.72 -11.69
CA THR A 73 12.38 -5.62 -12.51
C THR A 73 11.55 -6.58 -13.35
N ASP A 74 11.80 -6.57 -14.64
CA ASP A 74 11.35 -7.62 -15.57
C ASP A 74 12.31 -8.82 -15.61
N SER A 75 13.38 -8.80 -14.81
CA SER A 75 14.43 -9.83 -14.81
C SER A 75 14.12 -10.95 -13.82
N LYS A 76 13.91 -12.17 -14.35
CA LYS A 76 13.77 -13.41 -13.56
C LYS A 76 14.97 -13.69 -12.64
N GLU A 77 16.16 -13.20 -13.00
CA GLU A 77 17.35 -13.35 -12.15
C GLU A 77 17.27 -12.45 -10.91
N LEU A 78 16.81 -11.21 -11.09
CA LEU A 78 16.64 -10.27 -9.98
C LEU A 78 15.49 -10.69 -9.07
N GLU A 79 14.39 -11.19 -9.65
CA GLU A 79 13.29 -11.80 -8.89
C GLU A 79 13.79 -12.94 -7.99
N ARG A 80 14.61 -13.85 -8.54
CA ARG A 80 15.18 -14.96 -7.78
C ARG A 80 16.12 -14.47 -6.67
N TYR A 81 16.86 -13.39 -6.92
CA TYR A 81 17.70 -12.76 -5.91
C TYR A 81 16.86 -12.20 -4.76
N TRP A 82 15.77 -11.48 -5.06
CA TRP A 82 14.85 -10.98 -4.04
C TRP A 82 14.22 -12.11 -3.21
N HIS A 83 13.79 -13.19 -3.86
CA HIS A 83 13.26 -14.37 -3.17
C HIS A 83 14.29 -15.05 -2.25
N LYS A 84 15.59 -14.98 -2.57
CA LYS A 84 16.66 -15.48 -1.67
C LYS A 84 16.87 -14.57 -0.47
N LEU A 85 16.77 -13.25 -0.65
CA LEU A 85 16.97 -12.27 0.42
C LEU A 85 15.80 -12.22 1.40
N PHE A 86 14.58 -12.16 0.87
CA PHE A 86 13.37 -11.88 1.66
C PHE A 86 12.48 -13.11 1.86
N GLY A 87 12.79 -14.22 1.19
CA GLY A 87 11.91 -15.37 1.12
C GLY A 87 10.81 -15.19 0.07
N ARG A 88 9.95 -16.21 -0.07
CA ARG A 88 8.86 -16.26 -1.06
C ARG A 88 7.47 -15.98 -0.49
N ASN A 89 7.38 -15.84 0.83
CA ASN A 89 6.12 -15.72 1.55
C ASN A 89 5.93 -14.26 1.98
N GLU A 90 5.64 -14.02 3.25
CA GLU A 90 5.47 -12.67 3.79
C GLU A 90 6.79 -11.88 3.70
N PHE A 91 6.70 -10.69 3.10
CA PHE A 91 7.81 -9.75 3.05
C PHE A 91 7.95 -9.07 4.42
N LEU A 92 9.05 -9.38 5.13
CA LEU A 92 9.37 -8.84 6.46
C LEU A 92 8.20 -8.97 7.46
N PRO A 93 7.78 -10.20 7.82
CA PRO A 93 6.68 -10.42 8.74
C PRO A 93 6.90 -9.71 10.08
N ALA A 94 5.84 -9.11 10.61
CA ALA A 94 5.88 -8.41 11.89
C ALA A 94 6.02 -9.41 13.06
N SER A 95 7.26 -9.81 13.34
CA SER A 95 7.59 -10.67 14.48
C SER A 95 7.30 -9.99 15.81
N ASN A 96 7.11 -10.77 16.88
CA ASN A 96 6.91 -10.22 18.23
C ASN A 96 8.07 -9.30 18.65
N ILE A 97 9.29 -9.60 18.19
CA ILE A 97 10.48 -8.77 18.38
C ILE A 97 10.36 -7.47 17.60
N LEU A 98 9.95 -7.51 16.33
CA LEU A 98 9.79 -6.30 15.51
C LEU A 98 8.69 -5.39 16.04
N LYS A 99 7.59 -5.96 16.54
CA LYS A 99 6.50 -5.22 17.20
C LYS A 99 6.96 -4.58 18.52
N TRP A 100 7.72 -5.33 19.33
CA TRP A 100 8.30 -4.82 20.57
C TRP A 100 9.29 -3.69 20.27
N LEU A 101 10.21 -3.90 19.32
CA LEU A 101 11.17 -2.88 18.88
C LEU A 101 10.46 -1.65 18.33
N SER A 102 9.45 -1.79 17.48
CA SER A 102 8.69 -0.65 16.98
C SER A 102 8.04 0.16 18.12
N LYS A 103 7.47 -0.52 19.14
CA LYS A 103 6.82 0.15 20.27
C LYS A 103 7.78 0.96 21.14
N TYR A 104 8.98 0.45 21.41
CA TYR A 104 9.92 1.10 22.34
C TYR A 104 11.01 1.90 21.64
N ALA A 105 11.51 1.43 20.49
CA ALA A 105 12.57 2.08 19.75
C ALA A 105 12.05 3.29 18.96
N CYS A 106 10.88 3.20 18.30
CA CYS A 106 10.30 4.37 17.61
C CYS A 106 9.64 5.38 18.58
N ALA A 107 9.57 5.08 19.89
CA ALA A 107 9.17 6.07 20.89
C ALA A 107 10.34 6.95 21.36
N GLU A 108 11.58 6.50 21.12
CA GLU A 108 12.79 7.24 21.46
C GLU A 108 13.18 8.18 20.31
N PHE A 109 13.25 9.48 20.58
CA PHE A 109 13.43 10.55 19.58
C PHE A 109 14.58 10.31 18.60
N PHE A 110 15.72 9.81 19.07
CA PHE A 110 16.88 9.59 18.20
C PHE A 110 16.69 8.39 17.27
N VAL A 111 16.05 7.33 17.74
CA VAL A 111 15.85 6.10 16.98
C VAL A 111 14.69 6.24 16.01
N ASP A 112 13.65 6.97 16.41
CA ASP A 112 12.53 7.32 15.55
C ASP A 112 13.02 8.06 14.29
N ARG A 113 13.75 9.18 14.47
CA ARG A 113 14.34 9.93 13.36
C ARG A 113 15.31 9.14 12.49
N LEU A 114 16.13 8.29 13.10
CA LEU A 114 17.20 7.59 12.37
C LEU A 114 16.71 6.34 11.64
N ILE A 115 15.67 5.67 12.15
CA ILE A 115 15.22 4.37 11.63
C ILE A 115 13.76 4.42 11.18
N CYS A 116 12.85 4.85 12.04
CA CYS A 116 11.41 4.68 11.82
C CYS A 116 10.88 5.70 10.79
N GLU A 117 11.22 6.98 10.93
CA GLU A 117 10.91 8.01 9.94
C GLU A 117 11.56 7.69 8.59
N ASN A 118 12.83 7.29 8.60
CA ASN A 118 13.57 6.98 7.37
C ASN A 118 12.98 5.79 6.61
N MET A 119 12.46 4.76 7.30
CA MET A 119 11.76 3.66 6.63
C MET A 119 10.50 4.15 5.90
N LEU A 120 9.72 5.02 6.52
CA LEU A 120 8.55 5.64 5.87
C LEU A 120 8.99 6.51 4.69
N PHE A 121 10.07 7.27 4.83
CA PHE A 121 10.60 8.14 3.78
C PHE A 121 11.22 7.38 2.60
N ILE A 122 11.71 6.15 2.79
CA ILE A 122 12.13 5.29 1.68
C ILE A 122 10.94 4.96 0.76
N ILE A 123 9.74 4.80 1.33
CA ILE A 123 8.53 4.41 0.59
C ILE A 123 7.77 5.64 0.07
N GLY A 124 7.49 6.60 0.95
CA GLY A 124 6.66 7.78 0.67
C GLY A 124 7.43 9.03 0.23
N GLY A 125 8.76 9.03 0.38
CA GLY A 125 9.58 10.23 0.23
C GLY A 125 9.71 11.03 1.55
N PRO A 126 10.79 11.82 1.71
CA PRO A 126 11.03 12.57 2.94
C PRO A 126 10.11 13.78 3.10
N ASP A 127 9.51 13.93 4.28
CA ASP A 127 8.84 15.16 4.72
C ASP A 127 9.12 15.41 6.21
N THR A 128 10.21 16.10 6.49
CA THR A 128 10.67 16.39 7.86
C THR A 128 9.92 17.55 8.51
N LYS A 129 8.93 18.15 7.83
CA LYS A 129 8.18 19.32 8.34
C LYS A 129 6.78 18.93 8.81
N ASN A 130 6.21 17.88 8.24
CA ASN A 130 4.82 17.48 8.49
C ASN A 130 4.69 16.10 9.16
N MET A 131 5.79 15.55 9.70
CA MET A 131 5.78 14.35 10.54
C MET A 131 6.04 14.74 12.01
N ASN A 132 5.23 14.19 12.93
CA ASN A 132 5.12 14.64 14.32
C ASN A 132 5.56 13.60 15.34
#